data_AF-A0A945D387-F1
#
_entry.id   AF-A0A945D387-F1
#
_cell.length_a   1.000
_cell.length_b   1.000
_cell.length_c   1.000
_cell.angle_alpha   90.00
_cell.angle_beta   90.00
_cell.angle_gamma   90.00
#
_symmetry.space_group_name_H-M   'P 1'
#
loop_
_entity.id
_entity.type
_entity.pdbx_description
1 polymer ?
#
loop_
_entity_poly.entity_id
_entity_poly.type
_entity_poly.pdbx_seq_one_letter_code
_entity_poly.pdbx_strand_id
1 'polypeptide(L)'
;MKTRSPKIDFDYKPDEDLMALVPDASGNDINGVGEQEFRRPSPVYWQEPDTIAHGEMQKWFGSQGLIDDVLDALERRQVIYDTPMAAVAEKQVINEPEVWAQLVKAAALDRGADLVGVTAFNPDWTYDRFEPPTDPWVIMIGGEQDYEKMLHVPDQIAGAEVLNLYGLVLKTARTLCSWIREQGYHAEPFGSPTHATFVQIPPALECGFGELGKHGSIINRRFGSNFRLSAILTDMPLVAQKSDEFGADNFCANCKICEKACVPGAIRSDKVYVRGVERWSVDFDKCIPYFNEHLGCSICTTVCPWSRPGVANNLVQKLARKRNA
;
A
#
# COMPACT_ATOMS: atom_id res chain seq x y z
N MET A 1 15.12 6.26 24.27
CA MET A 1 15.60 6.78 22.96
C MET A 1 14.73 7.98 22.62
N LYS A 2 15.26 9.21 22.65
CA LYS A 2 14.48 10.42 22.26
C LYS A 2 14.24 10.31 20.75
N THR A 3 13.01 10.00 20.34
CA THR A 3 12.66 9.82 18.92
C THR A 3 12.88 11.15 18.20
N ARG A 4 13.85 11.19 17.29
CA ARG A 4 14.04 12.28 16.33
C ARG A 4 12.73 12.41 15.55
N SER A 5 12.05 13.55 15.67
CA SER A 5 10.93 13.86 14.78
C SER A 5 11.51 14.39 13.47
N PRO A 6 10.88 14.09 12.31
CA PRO A 6 11.29 14.68 11.03
C PRO A 6 11.38 16.21 11.18
N LYS A 7 12.35 16.84 10.50
CA LYS A 7 12.36 18.30 10.39
C LYS A 7 11.28 18.66 9.37
N ILE A 8 10.28 19.43 9.79
CA ILE A 8 9.13 19.78 8.96
C ILE A 8 9.16 21.29 8.71
N ASP A 9 9.18 21.68 7.44
CA ASP A 9 8.93 23.06 7.02
C ASP A 9 7.44 23.22 6.70
N PHE A 10 6.77 24.14 7.38
CA PHE A 10 5.34 24.40 7.19
C PHE A 10 5.05 25.58 6.27
N ASP A 11 6.08 26.33 5.84
CA ASP A 11 5.94 27.45 4.90
C ASP A 11 6.04 26.98 3.43
N TYR A 12 5.58 25.76 3.17
CA TYR A 12 5.64 25.11 1.86
C TYR A 12 4.79 25.84 0.81
N LYS A 13 5.42 26.08 -0.35
CA LYS A 13 4.76 26.50 -1.58
C LYS A 13 5.18 25.53 -2.69
N PRO A 14 4.23 24.94 -3.43
CA PRO A 14 4.56 24.03 -4.51
C PRO A 14 5.41 24.68 -5.61
N ASP A 15 6.24 23.87 -6.24
CA ASP A 15 7.04 24.26 -7.40
C ASP A 15 6.15 24.73 -8.57
N GLU A 16 6.48 25.88 -9.17
CA GLU A 16 5.64 26.49 -10.22
C GLU A 16 5.60 25.65 -11.51
N ASP A 17 6.71 25.00 -11.88
CA ASP A 17 6.79 24.16 -13.08
C ASP A 17 5.93 22.90 -12.90
N LEU A 18 5.97 22.30 -11.71
CA LEU A 18 5.08 21.19 -11.38
C LEU A 18 3.60 21.60 -11.38
N MET A 19 3.28 22.77 -10.81
CA MET A 19 1.90 23.25 -10.76
C MET A 19 1.32 23.57 -12.13
N ALA A 20 2.16 23.96 -13.09
CA ALA A 20 1.75 24.14 -14.49
C ALA A 20 1.31 22.83 -15.19
N LEU A 21 1.63 21.67 -14.61
CA LEU A 21 1.26 20.34 -15.11
C LEU A 21 0.00 19.76 -14.47
N VAL A 22 -0.61 20.46 -13.51
CA VAL A 22 -1.84 20.01 -12.85
C VAL A 22 -2.98 19.99 -13.88
N PRO A 23 -3.68 18.86 -14.08
CA PRO A 23 -4.77 18.79 -15.04
C PRO A 23 -6.02 19.53 -14.53
N ASP A 24 -6.95 19.83 -15.44
CA ASP A 24 -8.27 20.37 -15.08
C ASP A 24 -9.07 19.42 -14.17
N ALA A 25 -8.81 18.11 -14.25
CA ALA A 25 -9.50 17.10 -13.47
C ALA A 25 -8.86 16.90 -12.08
N SER A 26 -9.64 17.13 -11.02
CA SER A 26 -9.21 16.86 -9.64
C SER A 26 -8.96 15.36 -9.40
N GLY A 27 -7.85 15.04 -8.74
CA GLY A 27 -7.59 13.68 -8.28
C GLY A 27 -8.51 13.24 -7.13
N ASN A 28 -9.10 14.18 -6.39
CA ASN A 28 -10.16 13.86 -5.42
C ASN A 28 -11.43 13.39 -6.14
N ASP A 29 -11.82 14.06 -7.23
CA ASP A 29 -13.00 13.70 -8.03
C ASP A 29 -12.79 12.35 -8.73
N ILE A 30 -11.62 12.10 -9.34
CA ILE A 30 -11.31 10.80 -9.95
C ILE A 30 -11.36 9.68 -8.91
N ASN A 31 -10.85 9.93 -7.70
CA ASN A 31 -10.96 9.00 -6.57
C ASN A 31 -12.40 8.83 -6.06
N GLY A 32 -13.34 9.69 -6.45
CA GLY A 32 -14.73 9.67 -6.04
C GLY A 32 -14.99 10.19 -4.63
N VAL A 33 -14.19 11.16 -4.17
CA VAL A 33 -14.43 11.85 -2.90
C VAL A 33 -15.74 12.63 -2.98
N GLY A 34 -16.63 12.42 -2.01
CA GLY A 34 -17.98 12.99 -1.97
C GLY A 34 -19.06 12.09 -2.60
N GLU A 35 -18.69 11.04 -3.34
CA GLU A 35 -19.65 10.10 -3.94
C GLU A 35 -20.27 9.19 -2.87
N GLN A 36 -21.59 9.24 -2.72
CA GLN A 36 -22.35 8.38 -1.79
C GLN A 36 -22.80 7.06 -2.41
N GLU A 37 -22.76 6.95 -3.73
CA GLU A 37 -23.09 5.71 -4.43
C GLU A 37 -21.83 4.92 -4.78
N PHE A 38 -21.98 3.61 -4.90
CA PHE A 38 -20.88 2.74 -5.28
C PHE A 38 -20.40 3.03 -6.71
N ARG A 39 -19.08 3.06 -6.87
CA ARG A 39 -18.39 3.07 -8.16
C ARG A 39 -17.06 2.33 -8.03
N ARG A 40 -16.67 1.58 -9.06
CA ARG A 40 -15.32 1.00 -9.16
C ARG A 40 -14.27 2.12 -9.16
N PRO A 41 -13.07 1.90 -8.58
CA PRO A 41 -12.03 2.92 -8.55
C PRO A 41 -11.57 3.28 -9.97
N SER A 42 -11.14 4.53 -10.17
CA SER A 42 -10.38 4.95 -11.36
C SER A 42 -8.94 5.29 -10.93
N PRO A 43 -7.92 4.98 -11.74
CA PRO A 43 -6.54 5.26 -11.36
C PRO A 43 -6.21 6.74 -11.56
N VAL A 44 -5.71 7.39 -10.49
CA VAL A 44 -5.21 8.77 -10.56
C VAL A 44 -3.74 8.80 -10.95
N TYR A 45 -2.95 7.89 -10.38
CA TYR A 45 -1.48 7.75 -10.52
C TYR A 45 -1.08 6.28 -10.66
N TRP A 46 0.19 6.06 -10.97
CA TRP A 46 0.88 4.76 -11.05
C TRP A 46 0.40 3.85 -12.18
N GLN A 47 -0.06 4.47 -13.27
CA GLN A 47 -0.35 3.80 -14.54
C GLN A 47 0.53 4.38 -15.63
N GLU A 48 0.43 3.82 -16.85
CA GLU A 48 1.07 4.43 -18.02
C GLU A 48 0.68 5.91 -18.12
N PRO A 49 1.65 6.85 -18.03
CA PRO A 49 1.36 8.28 -17.87
C PRO A 49 0.38 8.83 -18.90
N ASP A 50 0.54 8.45 -20.16
CA ASP A 50 -0.30 8.93 -21.28
C ASP A 50 -1.76 8.46 -21.20
N THR A 51 -2.08 7.59 -20.23
CA THR A 51 -3.41 7.00 -20.08
C THR A 51 -4.19 7.51 -18.85
N ILE A 52 -3.64 8.50 -18.13
CA ILE A 52 -4.23 9.06 -16.91
C ILE A 52 -4.17 10.59 -16.92
N ALA A 53 -5.14 11.25 -16.27
CA ALA A 53 -5.23 12.71 -16.27
C ALA A 53 -3.98 13.39 -15.67
N HIS A 54 -3.39 12.80 -14.63
CA HIS A 54 -2.20 13.35 -13.96
C HIS A 54 -0.88 12.84 -14.57
N GLY A 55 -0.91 12.36 -15.82
CA GLY A 55 0.24 11.76 -16.51
C GLY A 55 1.46 12.67 -16.56
N GLU A 56 1.29 13.95 -16.86
CA GLU A 56 2.39 14.92 -16.94
C GLU A 56 3.05 15.14 -15.58
N MET A 57 2.28 15.23 -14.50
CA MET A 57 2.83 15.30 -13.15
C MET A 57 3.58 14.00 -12.78
N GLN A 58 3.13 12.84 -13.24
CA GLN A 58 3.85 11.57 -13.02
C GLN A 58 5.15 11.51 -13.82
N LYS A 59 5.19 12.05 -15.04
CA LYS A 59 6.44 12.16 -15.83
C LYS A 59 7.43 13.09 -15.13
N TRP A 60 6.97 14.22 -14.59
CA TRP A 60 7.79 15.15 -13.82
C TRP A 60 8.39 14.50 -12.57
N PHE A 61 7.62 13.65 -11.87
CA PHE A 61 8.14 12.84 -10.77
C PHE A 61 9.31 11.95 -11.22
N GLY A 62 9.16 11.29 -12.37
CA GLY A 62 10.19 10.39 -12.91
C GLY A 62 11.43 11.10 -13.47
N SER A 63 11.39 12.42 -13.69
CA SER A 63 12.52 13.19 -14.24
C SER A 63 13.45 13.80 -13.19
N GLN A 64 13.10 13.71 -11.91
CA GLN A 64 13.90 14.30 -10.83
C GLN A 64 15.22 13.54 -10.63
N GLY A 65 16.24 14.24 -10.12
CA GLY A 65 17.54 13.64 -9.82
C GLY A 65 17.47 12.63 -8.69
N LEU A 66 18.06 11.45 -8.90
CA LEU A 66 18.07 10.34 -7.93
C LEU A 66 19.47 10.12 -7.35
N ILE A 67 19.55 9.80 -6.05
CA ILE A 67 20.79 9.33 -5.43
C ILE A 67 21.10 7.87 -5.83
N ASP A 68 22.36 7.46 -5.71
CA ASP A 68 22.81 6.12 -6.09
C ASP A 68 21.99 5.01 -5.41
N ASP A 69 21.69 5.11 -4.11
CA ASP A 69 20.89 4.12 -3.37
C ASP A 69 19.49 3.89 -4.00
N VAL A 70 18.89 4.94 -4.57
CA VAL A 70 17.59 4.87 -5.26
C VAL A 70 17.75 4.19 -6.62
N LEU A 71 18.78 4.56 -7.38
CA LEU A 71 19.10 3.94 -8.68
C LEU A 71 19.39 2.44 -8.53
N ASP A 72 20.20 2.07 -7.54
CA ASP A 72 20.51 0.67 -7.21
C ASP A 72 19.26 -0.12 -6.81
N ALA A 73 18.30 0.51 -6.12
CA ALA A 73 17.03 -0.12 -5.77
C ALA A 73 16.13 -0.34 -7.00
N LEU A 74 16.11 0.61 -7.93
CA LEU A 74 15.39 0.48 -9.21
C LEU A 74 15.99 -0.62 -10.08
N GLU A 75 17.32 -0.69 -10.21
CA GLU A 75 18.00 -1.73 -10.98
C GLU A 75 17.71 -3.12 -10.42
N ARG A 76 17.83 -3.31 -9.10
CA ARG A 76 17.49 -4.59 -8.45
C ARG A 76 16.03 -4.98 -8.69
N ARG A 77 15.11 -4.02 -8.63
CA ARG A 77 13.69 -4.26 -8.91
C ARG A 77 13.46 -4.66 -10.37
N GLN A 78 14.17 -4.05 -11.32
CA GLN A 78 14.07 -4.40 -12.74
C GLN A 78 14.55 -5.84 -12.98
N VAL A 79 15.68 -6.24 -12.39
CA VAL A 79 16.16 -7.64 -12.45
C VAL A 79 15.11 -8.64 -11.93
N ILE A 80 14.44 -8.31 -10.83
CA ILE A 80 13.35 -9.14 -10.28
C ILE A 80 12.18 -9.24 -11.27
N TYR A 81 11.81 -8.14 -11.92
CA TYR A 81 10.72 -8.10 -12.90
C TYR A 81 11.04 -8.92 -14.15
N ASP A 82 12.28 -8.84 -14.63
CA ASP A 82 12.74 -9.53 -15.84
C ASP A 82 12.99 -11.02 -15.61
N THR A 83 13.17 -11.45 -14.37
CA THR A 83 13.37 -12.86 -14.02
C THR A 83 12.12 -13.69 -14.37
N PRO A 84 12.19 -14.67 -15.29
CA PRO A 84 11.02 -15.46 -15.68
C PRO A 84 10.40 -16.23 -14.51
N MET A 85 9.06 -16.33 -14.50
CA MET A 85 8.34 -17.20 -13.58
C MET A 85 8.19 -18.60 -14.16
N ALA A 86 8.00 -19.60 -13.30
CA ALA A 86 7.69 -20.96 -13.73
C ALA A 86 6.41 -20.99 -14.58
N ALA A 87 6.33 -21.94 -15.52
CA ALA A 87 5.08 -22.26 -16.20
C ALA A 87 4.14 -23.00 -15.24
N VAL A 88 2.83 -22.94 -15.51
CA VAL A 88 1.84 -23.74 -14.78
C VAL A 88 2.07 -25.22 -15.12
N ALA A 89 2.29 -26.05 -14.10
CA ALA A 89 2.47 -27.49 -14.28
C ALA A 89 1.17 -28.12 -14.81
N GLU A 90 1.29 -29.07 -15.75
CA GLU A 90 0.13 -29.73 -16.36
C GLU A 90 -0.70 -30.53 -15.34
N LYS A 91 -0.04 -31.07 -14.30
CA LYS A 91 -0.67 -31.87 -13.27
C LYS A 91 -0.83 -31.05 -12.00
N GLN A 92 -2.08 -30.87 -11.58
CA GLN A 92 -2.41 -30.31 -10.28
C GLN A 92 -2.08 -31.27 -9.14
N VAL A 93 -1.35 -30.75 -8.15
CA VAL A 93 -1.25 -31.38 -6.84
C VAL A 93 -2.55 -31.09 -6.11
N ILE A 94 -3.21 -32.12 -5.57
CA ILE A 94 -4.50 -31.97 -4.90
C ILE A 94 -4.29 -32.03 -3.39
N ASN A 95 -4.77 -31.00 -2.69
CA ASN A 95 -4.85 -30.92 -1.23
C ASN A 95 -6.16 -30.22 -0.83
N GLU A 96 -6.55 -30.37 0.43
CA GLU A 96 -7.65 -29.59 1.01
C GLU A 96 -7.31 -28.09 1.06
N PRO A 97 -8.30 -27.18 0.87
CA PRO A 97 -8.06 -25.73 0.87
C PRO A 97 -7.36 -25.21 2.13
N GLU A 98 -7.66 -25.78 3.30
CA GLU A 98 -7.02 -25.43 4.58
C GLU A 98 -5.53 -25.79 4.59
N VAL A 99 -5.17 -26.92 3.96
CA VAL A 99 -3.79 -27.36 3.82
C VAL A 99 -3.05 -26.42 2.87
N TRP A 100 -3.67 -26.04 1.75
CA TRP A 100 -3.07 -25.06 0.84
C TRP A 100 -2.87 -23.71 1.50
N ALA A 101 -3.84 -23.22 2.27
CA ALA A 101 -3.69 -21.95 3.00
C ALA A 101 -2.50 -21.97 3.97
N GLN A 102 -2.24 -23.10 4.65
CA GLN A 102 -1.06 -23.27 5.50
C GLN A 102 0.24 -23.33 4.70
N LEU A 103 0.26 -24.08 3.60
CA LEU A 103 1.45 -24.25 2.75
C LEU A 103 1.83 -22.94 2.05
N VAL A 104 0.88 -22.22 1.46
CA VAL A 104 1.09 -20.90 0.85
C VAL A 104 1.69 -19.93 1.86
N LYS A 105 1.13 -19.91 3.09
CA LYS A 105 1.64 -19.04 4.15
C LYS A 105 3.08 -19.40 4.51
N ALA A 106 3.38 -20.68 4.73
CA ALA A 106 4.74 -21.12 5.03
C ALA A 106 5.71 -20.80 3.89
N ALA A 107 5.32 -21.06 2.64
CA ALA A 107 6.11 -20.79 1.44
C ALA A 107 6.39 -19.29 1.26
N ALA A 108 5.41 -18.43 1.55
CA ALA A 108 5.56 -16.98 1.50
C ALA A 108 6.53 -16.46 2.57
N LEU A 109 6.43 -16.96 3.81
CA LEU A 109 7.32 -16.58 4.92
C LEU A 109 8.76 -17.03 4.65
N ASP A 110 8.96 -18.24 4.12
CA ASP A 110 10.28 -18.74 3.70
C ASP A 110 10.92 -17.88 2.59
N ARG A 111 10.07 -17.22 1.78
CA ARG A 111 10.47 -16.28 0.72
C ARG A 111 10.58 -14.82 1.19
N GLY A 112 10.56 -14.56 2.49
CA GLY A 112 10.83 -13.25 3.08
C GLY A 112 9.61 -12.34 3.27
N ALA A 113 8.38 -12.86 3.21
CA ALA A 113 7.22 -12.09 3.66
C ALA A 113 7.26 -11.87 5.18
N ASP A 114 6.86 -10.69 5.65
CA ASP A 114 6.60 -10.42 7.07
C ASP A 114 5.11 -10.59 7.43
N LEU A 115 4.22 -10.32 6.46
CA LEU A 115 2.78 -10.57 6.55
C LEU A 115 2.32 -11.39 5.35
N VAL A 116 1.40 -12.32 5.62
CA VAL A 116 0.73 -13.10 4.59
C VAL A 116 -0.75 -13.18 4.95
N GLY A 117 -1.57 -12.82 3.98
CA GLY A 117 -3.02 -12.70 4.11
C GLY A 117 -3.71 -13.36 2.93
N VAL A 118 -4.82 -14.07 3.14
CA VAL A 118 -5.66 -14.58 2.05
C VAL A 118 -7.08 -14.06 2.21
N THR A 119 -7.68 -13.60 1.11
CA THR A 119 -9.14 -13.34 1.03
C THR A 119 -9.66 -13.73 -0.35
N ALA A 120 -10.98 -13.87 -0.47
CA ALA A 120 -11.61 -14.01 -1.77
C ALA A 120 -11.45 -12.71 -2.55
N PHE A 121 -11.22 -12.80 -3.86
CA PHE A 121 -11.11 -11.60 -4.69
C PHE A 121 -12.51 -11.00 -4.91
N ASN A 122 -12.66 -9.70 -4.64
CA ASN A 122 -13.86 -8.95 -4.99
C ASN A 122 -13.62 -8.16 -6.29
N PRO A 123 -14.39 -8.42 -7.37
CA PRO A 123 -14.34 -7.70 -8.64
C PRO A 123 -14.46 -6.17 -8.52
N ASP A 124 -15.09 -5.67 -7.47
CA ASP A 124 -15.29 -4.24 -7.23
C ASP A 124 -14.00 -3.47 -6.91
N TRP A 125 -12.91 -4.18 -6.58
CA TRP A 125 -11.59 -3.57 -6.37
C TRP A 125 -10.86 -3.27 -7.67
N THR A 126 -11.28 -3.88 -8.79
CA THR A 126 -10.67 -3.66 -10.11
C THR A 126 -10.93 -2.23 -10.58
N TYR A 127 -9.89 -1.57 -11.10
CA TYR A 127 -10.08 -0.27 -11.72
C TYR A 127 -11.08 -0.36 -12.88
N ASP A 128 -11.94 0.64 -13.01
CA ASP A 128 -13.06 0.68 -13.95
C ASP A 128 -12.68 0.46 -15.42
N ARG A 129 -11.46 0.82 -15.80
CA ARG A 129 -10.89 0.61 -17.15
C ARG A 129 -10.36 -0.80 -17.43
N PHE A 130 -10.36 -1.70 -16.45
CA PHE A 130 -9.95 -3.09 -16.62
C PHE A 130 -11.12 -4.05 -16.38
N GLU A 131 -11.05 -5.19 -17.05
CA GLU A 131 -11.94 -6.32 -16.76
C GLU A 131 -11.53 -6.96 -15.43
N PRO A 132 -12.49 -7.28 -14.55
CA PRO A 132 -12.19 -8.00 -13.33
C PRO A 132 -11.52 -9.36 -13.60
N PRO A 133 -10.41 -9.66 -12.91
CA PRO A 133 -9.81 -10.98 -12.94
C PRO A 133 -10.81 -12.09 -12.56
N THR A 134 -10.63 -13.26 -13.15
CA THR A 134 -11.44 -14.45 -12.87
C THR A 134 -10.91 -15.29 -11.71
N ASP A 135 -9.65 -15.07 -11.31
CA ASP A 135 -9.04 -15.74 -10.16
C ASP A 135 -9.84 -15.44 -8.88
N PRO A 136 -10.34 -16.48 -8.18
CA PRO A 136 -11.22 -16.30 -7.03
C PRO A 136 -10.50 -15.88 -5.76
N TRP A 137 -9.17 -15.99 -5.71
CA TRP A 137 -8.38 -15.73 -4.50
C TRP A 137 -7.34 -14.65 -4.72
N VAL A 138 -7.13 -13.86 -3.68
CA VAL A 138 -5.99 -12.95 -3.57
C VAL A 138 -5.17 -13.26 -2.33
N ILE A 139 -3.87 -13.46 -2.54
CA ILE A 139 -2.87 -13.59 -1.48
C ILE A 139 -2.16 -12.24 -1.35
N MET A 140 -2.27 -11.62 -0.18
CA MET A 140 -1.59 -10.38 0.16
C MET A 140 -0.27 -10.68 0.85
N ILE A 141 0.80 -10.01 0.40
CA ILE A 141 2.14 -10.05 0.97
C ILE A 141 2.43 -8.69 1.57
N GLY A 142 2.95 -8.66 2.79
CA GLY A 142 3.46 -7.45 3.43
C GLY A 142 4.92 -7.62 3.84
N GLY A 143 5.70 -6.56 3.71
CA GLY A 143 7.06 -6.47 4.23
C GLY A 143 7.23 -5.24 5.12
N GLU A 144 7.93 -5.35 6.25
CA GLU A 144 8.22 -4.25 7.18
C GLU A 144 9.34 -3.35 6.64
N GLN A 145 9.16 -2.03 6.73
CA GLN A 145 10.20 -1.05 6.39
C GLN A 145 11.17 -0.87 7.57
N ASP A 146 12.43 -0.56 7.27
CA ASP A 146 13.39 -0.10 8.27
C ASP A 146 12.96 1.27 8.84
N TYR A 147 12.50 1.28 10.10
CA TYR A 147 12.01 2.48 10.75
C TYR A 147 13.08 3.58 10.87
N GLU A 148 14.35 3.22 11.06
CA GLU A 148 15.42 4.23 11.21
C GLU A 148 15.69 4.94 9.89
N LYS A 149 15.66 4.23 8.76
CA LYS A 149 15.69 4.87 7.43
C LYS A 149 14.44 5.71 7.20
N MET A 150 13.28 5.24 7.64
CA MET A 150 12.03 5.99 7.50
C MET A 150 11.96 7.25 8.38
N LEU A 151 12.86 7.45 9.36
CA LEU A 151 13.00 8.74 10.07
C LEU A 151 13.59 9.85 9.20
N HIS A 152 14.12 9.52 8.03
CA HIS A 152 14.67 10.47 7.07
C HIS A 152 13.62 11.09 6.14
N VAL A 153 12.35 10.68 6.25
CA VAL A 153 11.27 11.30 5.47
C VAL A 153 11.28 12.83 5.56
N PRO A 154 11.06 13.54 4.45
CA PRO A 154 10.70 13.03 3.12
C PRO A 154 11.91 12.82 2.17
N ASP A 155 13.15 12.74 2.67
CA ASP A 155 14.33 12.66 1.79
C ASP A 155 14.48 11.30 1.07
N GLN A 156 15.41 11.26 0.11
CA GLN A 156 15.64 10.08 -0.74
C GLN A 156 16.24 8.86 -0.01
N ILE A 157 16.76 8.99 1.22
CA ILE A 157 17.18 7.83 2.02
C ILE A 157 15.94 7.00 2.39
N ALA A 158 14.86 7.67 2.78
CA ALA A 158 13.56 7.02 2.99
C ALA A 158 12.96 6.53 1.65
N GLY A 159 13.16 7.29 0.56
CA GLY A 159 12.77 6.88 -0.80
C GLY A 159 13.41 5.55 -1.24
N ALA A 160 14.72 5.40 -1.02
CA ALA A 160 15.46 4.17 -1.30
C ALA A 160 14.93 2.99 -0.48
N GLU A 161 14.61 3.18 0.80
CA GLU A 161 13.98 2.15 1.63
C GLU A 161 12.61 1.72 1.11
N VAL A 162 11.79 2.67 0.67
CA VAL A 162 10.49 2.36 0.05
C VAL A 162 10.66 1.50 -1.21
N LEU A 163 11.61 1.84 -2.08
CA LEU A 163 11.88 1.07 -3.31
C LEU A 163 12.48 -0.31 -3.03
N ASN A 164 13.41 -0.39 -2.07
CA ASN A 164 13.96 -1.66 -1.59
C ASN A 164 12.84 -2.61 -1.18
N LEU A 165 11.89 -2.09 -0.40
CA LEU A 165 10.80 -2.90 0.09
C LEU A 165 9.82 -3.29 -1.02
N TYR A 166 9.52 -2.40 -1.97
CA TYR A 166 8.77 -2.79 -3.18
C TYR A 166 9.47 -3.91 -3.95
N GLY A 167 10.80 -3.88 -4.05
CA GLY A 167 11.59 -4.96 -4.62
C GLY A 167 11.44 -6.27 -3.82
N LEU A 168 11.54 -6.21 -2.49
CA LEU A 168 11.39 -7.40 -1.64
C LEU A 168 10.01 -8.04 -1.81
N VAL A 169 8.93 -7.29 -1.63
CA VAL A 169 7.57 -7.85 -1.71
C VAL A 169 7.21 -8.32 -3.12
N LEU A 170 7.76 -7.69 -4.17
CA LEU A 170 7.64 -8.17 -5.55
C LEU A 170 8.38 -9.50 -5.75
N LYS A 171 9.64 -9.60 -5.26
CA LYS A 171 10.43 -10.84 -5.34
C LYS A 171 9.71 -11.98 -4.62
N THR A 172 9.23 -11.74 -3.42
CA THR A 172 8.46 -12.72 -2.64
C THR A 172 7.21 -13.14 -3.41
N ALA A 173 6.44 -12.20 -3.98
CA ALA A 173 5.26 -12.53 -4.76
C ALA A 173 5.58 -13.36 -6.01
N ARG A 174 6.58 -12.97 -6.81
CA ARG A 174 6.97 -13.68 -8.04
C ARG A 174 7.49 -15.10 -7.75
N THR A 175 8.33 -15.24 -6.73
CA THR A 175 8.87 -16.56 -6.34
C THR A 175 7.80 -17.46 -5.71
N LEU A 176 6.79 -16.88 -5.06
CA LEU A 176 5.61 -17.63 -4.60
C LEU A 176 4.70 -18.01 -5.77
N CYS A 177 4.48 -17.13 -6.75
CA CYS A 177 3.77 -17.47 -7.99
C CYS A 177 4.42 -18.65 -8.69
N SER A 178 5.74 -18.65 -8.88
CA SER A 178 6.44 -19.81 -9.47
C SER A 178 6.15 -21.10 -8.70
N TRP A 179 6.17 -21.05 -7.36
CA TRP A 179 5.87 -22.22 -6.55
C TRP A 179 4.40 -22.69 -6.68
N ILE A 180 3.44 -21.76 -6.71
CA ILE A 180 2.02 -22.07 -6.94
C ILE A 180 1.81 -22.70 -8.33
N ARG A 181 2.46 -22.14 -9.35
CA ARG A 181 2.44 -22.64 -10.73
C ARG A 181 3.03 -24.04 -10.85
N GLU A 182 4.10 -24.34 -10.11
CA GLU A 182 4.66 -25.69 -9.99
C GLU A 182 3.69 -26.69 -9.34
N GLN A 183 2.72 -26.23 -8.52
CA GLN A 183 1.64 -27.08 -7.99
C GLN A 183 0.48 -27.28 -8.99
N GLY A 184 0.54 -26.65 -10.17
CA GLY A 184 -0.45 -26.76 -11.25
C GLY A 184 -1.59 -25.73 -11.20
N TYR A 185 -1.42 -24.65 -10.45
CA TYR A 185 -2.41 -23.57 -10.32
C TYR A 185 -1.94 -22.29 -11.02
N HIS A 186 -2.88 -21.53 -11.58
CA HIS A 186 -2.61 -20.20 -12.09
C HIS A 186 -2.21 -19.27 -10.94
N ALA A 187 -1.24 -18.40 -11.16
CA ALA A 187 -0.87 -17.35 -10.20
C ALA A 187 -0.25 -16.15 -10.90
N GLU A 188 -0.73 -14.95 -10.63
CA GLU A 188 -0.23 -13.71 -11.23
C GLU A 188 0.13 -12.68 -10.16
N PRO A 189 1.38 -12.17 -10.12
CA PRO A 189 1.82 -11.22 -9.12
C PRO A 189 1.53 -9.77 -9.52
N PHE A 190 1.15 -8.97 -8.53
CA PHE A 190 0.98 -7.51 -8.63
C PHE A 190 1.85 -6.87 -7.55
N GLY A 191 3.13 -6.63 -7.87
CA GLY A 191 4.05 -5.97 -6.96
C GLY A 191 4.27 -4.52 -7.35
N SER A 192 4.18 -3.62 -6.36
CA SER A 192 4.19 -2.16 -6.52
C SER A 192 2.89 -1.60 -7.13
N PRO A 193 2.55 -0.32 -6.84
CA PRO A 193 1.39 0.32 -7.43
C PRO A 193 1.45 0.45 -8.97
N THR A 194 2.64 0.38 -9.58
CA THR A 194 2.80 0.44 -11.03
C THR A 194 2.17 -0.78 -11.70
N HIS A 195 1.30 -0.56 -12.69
CA HIS A 195 0.63 -1.61 -13.49
C HIS A 195 -0.39 -2.48 -12.74
N ALA A 196 -0.74 -2.14 -11.51
CA ALA A 196 -1.80 -2.84 -10.80
C ALA A 196 -3.17 -2.60 -11.49
N THR A 197 -3.95 -3.66 -11.67
CA THR A 197 -5.30 -3.59 -12.26
C THR A 197 -6.41 -3.40 -11.21
N PHE A 198 -6.07 -3.46 -9.93
CA PHE A 198 -7.00 -3.30 -8.81
C PHE A 198 -6.33 -2.60 -7.60
N VAL A 199 -7.14 -2.08 -6.68
CA VAL A 199 -6.65 -1.46 -5.44
C VAL A 199 -6.28 -2.51 -4.39
N GLN A 200 -5.07 -2.41 -3.83
CA GLN A 200 -4.54 -3.43 -2.90
C GLN A 200 -4.90 -3.22 -1.42
N ILE A 201 -5.34 -2.03 -1.02
CA ILE A 201 -5.70 -1.75 0.38
C ILE A 201 -6.92 -2.58 0.82
N PRO A 202 -8.04 -2.61 0.08
CA PRO A 202 -9.22 -3.40 0.48
C PRO A 202 -8.94 -4.89 0.74
N PRO A 203 -8.29 -5.66 -0.16
CA PRO A 203 -8.00 -7.07 0.13
C PRO A 203 -7.06 -7.25 1.33
N ALA A 204 -6.09 -6.34 1.52
CA ALA A 204 -5.23 -6.37 2.71
C ALA A 204 -6.00 -6.16 4.01
N LEU A 205 -7.00 -5.27 4.03
CA LEU A 205 -7.87 -5.08 5.20
C LEU A 205 -8.72 -6.34 5.46
N GLU A 206 -9.32 -6.92 4.42
CA GLU A 206 -10.14 -8.12 4.54
C GLU A 206 -9.37 -9.35 5.03
N CYS A 207 -8.13 -9.53 4.57
CA CYS A 207 -7.28 -10.64 5.01
C CYS A 207 -6.60 -10.40 6.37
N GLY A 208 -6.93 -9.31 7.06
CA GLY A 208 -6.50 -9.06 8.43
C GLY A 208 -5.15 -8.35 8.58
N PHE A 209 -4.70 -7.54 7.61
CA PHE A 209 -3.50 -6.73 7.79
C PHE A 209 -3.70 -5.55 8.76
N GLY A 210 -4.94 -5.18 9.05
CA GLY A 210 -5.28 -4.19 10.08
C GLY A 210 -6.47 -3.31 9.70
N GLU A 211 -6.43 -2.04 10.12
CA GLU A 211 -7.51 -1.06 9.90
C GLU A 211 -7.01 0.12 9.05
N LEU A 212 -7.91 0.79 8.32
CA LEU A 212 -7.57 2.00 7.58
C LEU A 212 -7.31 3.18 8.53
N GLY A 213 -6.13 3.77 8.47
CA GLY A 213 -5.77 4.94 9.27
C GLY A 213 -6.22 6.27 8.66
N LYS A 214 -6.30 7.32 9.49
CA LYS A 214 -6.59 8.70 9.08
C LYS A 214 -5.71 9.22 7.94
N HIS A 215 -4.47 8.74 7.85
CA HIS A 215 -3.53 9.10 6.78
C HIS A 215 -3.73 8.30 5.48
N GLY A 216 -4.82 7.54 5.34
CA GLY A 216 -5.16 6.82 4.11
C GLY A 216 -4.36 5.54 3.86
N SER A 217 -3.60 5.04 4.85
CA SER A 217 -2.85 3.77 4.76
C SER A 217 -3.26 2.82 5.87
N ILE A 218 -2.94 1.54 5.71
CA ILE A 218 -3.27 0.50 6.70
C ILE A 218 -2.42 0.69 7.96
N ILE A 219 -3.05 0.55 9.12
CA ILE A 219 -2.40 0.45 10.42
C ILE A 219 -2.45 -1.02 10.83
N ASN A 220 -1.31 -1.68 10.85
CA ASN A 220 -1.10 -3.03 11.36
C ASN A 220 -0.79 -3.01 12.87
N ARG A 221 -1.22 -4.04 13.62
CA ARG A 221 -0.96 -4.15 15.06
C ARG A 221 0.52 -4.12 15.44
N ARG A 222 1.39 -4.67 14.60
CA ARG A 222 2.83 -4.81 14.85
C ARG A 222 3.63 -3.70 14.17
N PHE A 223 3.38 -3.48 12.88
CA PHE A 223 4.19 -2.60 12.03
C PHE A 223 3.65 -1.17 11.91
N GLY A 224 2.49 -0.89 12.50
CA GLY A 224 1.77 0.35 12.23
C GLY A 224 1.55 0.52 10.73
N SER A 225 1.93 1.66 10.17
CA SER A 225 1.83 1.92 8.74
C SER A 225 3.18 1.89 8.02
N ASN A 226 4.19 1.28 8.65
CA ASN A 226 5.57 1.21 8.16
C ASN A 226 5.83 -0.09 7.38
N PHE A 227 5.01 -0.37 6.37
CA PHE A 227 5.09 -1.58 5.57
C PHE A 227 4.55 -1.36 4.15
N ARG A 228 4.85 -2.27 3.23
CA ARG A 228 4.41 -2.22 1.82
C ARG A 228 3.74 -3.51 1.40
N LEU A 229 2.91 -3.41 0.37
CA LEU A 229 2.06 -4.48 -0.13
C LEU A 229 2.56 -5.01 -1.47
N SER A 230 2.31 -6.29 -1.67
CA SER A 230 2.21 -6.94 -2.98
C SER A 230 1.01 -7.89 -2.93
N ALA A 231 0.47 -8.25 -4.09
CA ALA A 231 -0.65 -9.17 -4.19
C ALA A 231 -0.38 -10.28 -5.21
N ILE A 232 -1.06 -11.40 -5.05
CA ILE A 232 -1.07 -12.50 -6.02
C ILE A 232 -2.52 -12.91 -6.25
N LEU A 233 -2.95 -12.95 -7.50
CA LEU A 233 -4.22 -13.56 -7.87
C LEU A 233 -3.99 -15.02 -8.25
N THR A 234 -4.86 -15.93 -7.84
CA THR A 234 -4.70 -17.36 -8.10
C THR A 234 -6.02 -18.13 -8.10
N ASP A 235 -6.05 -19.24 -8.84
CA ASP A 235 -7.10 -20.26 -8.83
C ASP A 235 -6.83 -21.41 -7.84
N MET A 236 -5.70 -21.38 -7.11
CA MET A 236 -5.40 -22.33 -6.05
C MET A 236 -6.52 -22.29 -4.99
N PRO A 237 -7.14 -23.42 -4.62
CA PRO A 237 -8.22 -23.42 -3.64
C PRO A 237 -7.65 -23.08 -2.25
N LEU A 238 -8.16 -22.01 -1.65
CA LEU A 238 -7.68 -21.47 -0.37
C LEU A 238 -8.84 -21.20 0.59
N VAL A 239 -8.53 -20.67 1.77
CA VAL A 239 -9.50 -20.26 2.79
C VAL A 239 -9.21 -18.81 3.19
N ALA A 240 -10.25 -17.98 3.16
CA ALA A 240 -10.16 -16.59 3.58
C ALA A 240 -9.81 -16.45 5.07
N GLN A 241 -8.95 -15.48 5.38
CA GLN A 241 -8.74 -15.00 6.73
C GLN A 241 -9.81 -13.98 7.12
N LYS A 242 -9.84 -13.63 8.40
CA LYS A 242 -10.75 -12.59 8.92
C LYS A 242 -10.02 -11.26 9.02
N SER A 243 -10.78 -10.18 8.85
CA SER A 243 -10.33 -8.82 9.15
C SER A 243 -9.86 -8.71 10.60
N ASP A 244 -8.95 -7.78 10.84
CA ASP A 244 -8.36 -7.53 12.16
C ASP A 244 -8.76 -6.14 12.69
N GLU A 245 -9.79 -6.11 13.53
CA GLU A 245 -10.29 -4.89 14.17
C GLU A 245 -9.76 -4.77 15.61
N PHE A 246 -8.91 -3.77 15.83
CA PHE A 246 -8.23 -3.54 17.11
C PHE A 246 -8.43 -2.15 17.71
N GLY A 247 -9.22 -1.31 17.05
CA GLY A 247 -9.59 0.03 17.48
C GLY A 247 -8.66 1.13 16.97
N ALA A 248 -7.86 0.87 15.94
CA ALA A 248 -7.06 1.91 15.28
C ALA A 248 -7.94 3.00 14.65
N ASP A 249 -9.10 2.64 14.10
CA ASP A 249 -10.05 3.62 13.54
C ASP A 249 -10.59 4.58 14.62
N ASN A 250 -11.06 4.03 15.74
CA ASN A 250 -11.51 4.82 16.91
C ASN A 250 -10.40 5.68 17.51
N PHE A 251 -9.16 5.18 17.50
CA PHE A 251 -8.00 5.97 17.90
C PHE A 251 -7.78 7.15 16.94
N CYS A 252 -7.90 6.92 15.63
CA CYS A 252 -7.75 7.93 14.59
C CYS A 252 -8.76 9.07 14.72
N ALA A 253 -9.99 8.80 15.16
CA ALA A 253 -11.01 9.83 15.38
C ALA A 253 -10.55 10.96 16.32
N ASN A 254 -9.72 10.63 17.33
CA ASN A 254 -9.24 11.60 18.32
C ASN A 254 -7.78 12.03 18.11
N CYS A 255 -6.99 11.21 17.43
CA CYS A 255 -5.58 11.51 17.16
C CYS A 255 -5.45 12.55 16.03
N LYS A 256 -4.59 13.56 16.25
CA LYS A 256 -4.28 14.61 15.27
C LYS A 256 -2.80 14.66 14.86
N ILE A 257 -2.03 13.60 15.12
CA ILE A 257 -0.57 13.64 14.92
C ILE A 257 -0.20 13.69 13.44
N CYS A 258 -0.75 12.81 12.60
CA CYS A 258 -0.51 12.85 11.15
C CYS A 258 -1.09 14.12 10.50
N GLU A 259 -2.25 14.58 10.99
CA GLU A 259 -2.89 15.83 10.59
C GLU A 259 -1.97 17.03 10.79
N LYS A 260 -1.44 17.20 12.01
CA LYS A 260 -0.52 18.30 12.36
C LYS A 260 0.86 18.20 11.70
N ALA A 261 1.27 17.02 11.28
CA ALA A 261 2.57 16.80 10.63
C ALA A 261 2.51 16.91 9.10
N CYS A 262 1.31 16.94 8.51
CA CYS A 262 1.14 16.99 7.07
C CYS A 262 1.43 18.41 6.56
N VAL A 263 2.59 18.59 5.92
CA VAL A 263 3.04 19.86 5.35
C VAL A 263 1.98 20.51 4.44
N PRO A 264 1.42 19.81 3.43
CA PRO A 264 0.41 20.42 2.57
C PRO A 264 -1.00 20.47 3.19
N GLY A 265 -1.20 20.03 4.43
CA GLY A 265 -2.52 20.00 5.07
C GLY A 265 -3.53 19.09 4.36
N ALA A 266 -3.05 17.96 3.82
CA ALA A 266 -3.86 17.02 3.04
C ALA A 266 -4.66 16.00 3.88
N ILE A 267 -4.35 15.84 5.17
CA ILE A 267 -5.03 14.89 6.05
C ILE A 267 -6.28 15.52 6.64
N ARG A 268 -7.45 14.92 6.38
CA ARG A 268 -8.75 15.41 6.87
C ARG A 268 -8.94 15.09 8.36
N SER A 269 -9.69 15.94 9.06
CA SER A 269 -10.09 15.73 10.46
C SER A 269 -11.14 14.64 10.61
N ASP A 270 -11.99 14.49 9.60
CA ASP A 270 -13.19 13.66 9.58
C ASP A 270 -13.19 12.70 8.38
N LYS A 271 -14.00 11.65 8.48
CA LYS A 271 -14.26 10.74 7.37
C LYS A 271 -15.12 11.43 6.31
N VAL A 272 -14.97 10.99 5.08
CA VAL A 272 -15.77 11.46 3.95
C VAL A 272 -16.26 10.25 3.17
N TYR A 273 -17.36 10.42 2.44
CA TYR A 273 -17.78 9.42 1.47
C TYR A 273 -16.76 9.34 0.34
N VAL A 274 -16.35 8.13 -0.01
CA VAL A 274 -15.56 7.86 -1.21
C VAL A 274 -16.14 6.64 -1.89
N ARG A 275 -16.80 6.84 -3.03
CA ARG A 275 -17.44 5.77 -3.82
C ARG A 275 -18.39 4.90 -2.99
N GLY A 276 -19.24 5.56 -2.21
CA GLY A 276 -20.28 4.94 -1.38
C GLY A 276 -19.84 4.39 -0.03
N VAL A 277 -18.57 4.59 0.35
CA VAL A 277 -18.07 4.18 1.67
C VAL A 277 -17.60 5.41 2.44
N GLU A 278 -18.14 5.62 3.64
CA GLU A 278 -17.61 6.61 4.58
C GLU A 278 -16.28 6.13 5.16
N ARG A 279 -15.17 6.79 4.83
CA ARG A 279 -13.83 6.38 5.24
C ARG A 279 -12.86 7.55 5.39
N TRP A 280 -11.72 7.27 6.01
CA TRP A 280 -10.59 8.21 5.98
C TRP A 280 -10.10 8.37 4.55
N SER A 281 -9.87 9.61 4.14
CA SER A 281 -9.34 9.94 2.83
C SER A 281 -8.34 11.07 2.93
N VAL A 282 -7.29 11.00 2.11
CA VAL A 282 -6.29 12.06 1.95
C VAL A 282 -6.75 12.95 0.80
N ASP A 283 -6.66 14.26 0.99
CA ASP A 283 -6.84 15.23 -0.07
C ASP A 283 -5.71 15.07 -1.10
N PHE A 284 -6.05 14.45 -2.23
CA PHE A 284 -5.07 14.07 -3.24
C PHE A 284 -4.38 15.30 -3.82
N ASP A 285 -5.16 16.31 -4.20
CA ASP A 285 -4.67 17.51 -4.89
C ASP A 285 -3.72 18.34 -4.02
N LYS A 286 -3.86 18.25 -2.68
CA LYS A 286 -2.90 18.84 -1.74
C LYS A 286 -1.67 17.97 -1.52
N CYS A 287 -1.85 16.65 -1.45
CA CYS A 287 -0.77 15.72 -1.15
C CYS A 287 0.24 15.62 -2.31
N ILE A 288 -0.28 15.58 -3.54
CA ILE A 288 0.49 15.15 -4.70
C ILE A 288 1.62 16.09 -5.10
N PRO A 289 1.51 17.45 -5.01
CA PRO A 289 2.63 18.32 -5.36
C PRO A 289 3.82 18.10 -4.43
N TYR A 290 3.57 18.05 -3.11
CA TYR A 290 4.60 17.79 -2.12
C TYR A 290 5.23 16.41 -2.29
N PHE A 291 4.40 15.40 -2.56
CA PHE A 291 4.87 14.03 -2.84
C PHE A 291 5.78 13.99 -4.06
N ASN A 292 5.43 14.73 -5.12
CA ASN A 292 6.19 14.75 -6.35
C ASN A 292 7.58 15.35 -6.16
N GLU A 293 7.65 16.53 -5.54
CA GLU A 293 8.90 17.27 -5.29
C GLU A 293 9.90 16.49 -4.43
N HIS A 294 9.41 15.60 -3.57
CA HIS A 294 10.23 14.84 -2.63
C HIS A 294 10.41 13.37 -3.04
N LEU A 295 9.99 12.98 -4.26
CA LEU A 295 10.09 11.62 -4.76
C LEU A 295 9.44 10.58 -3.81
N GLY A 296 8.36 11.00 -3.14
CA GLY A 296 7.81 10.33 -1.98
C GLY A 296 7.47 11.33 -0.86
N CYS A 297 6.92 10.86 0.26
CA CYS A 297 6.80 11.69 1.47
C CYS A 297 6.74 10.83 2.73
N SER A 298 5.63 10.11 2.95
CA SER A 298 5.44 9.20 4.10
C SER A 298 5.60 9.82 5.50
N ILE A 299 5.65 11.16 5.64
CA ILE A 299 5.72 11.81 6.97
C ILE A 299 4.58 11.34 7.86
N CYS A 300 3.35 11.33 7.34
CA CYS A 300 2.13 10.97 8.06
C CYS A 300 2.15 9.53 8.60
N THR A 301 2.71 8.58 7.85
CA THR A 301 2.83 7.18 8.26
C THR A 301 3.98 6.97 9.24
N THR A 302 5.10 7.70 9.08
CA THR A 302 6.25 7.61 10.00
C THR A 302 5.93 8.21 11.38
N VAL A 303 5.26 9.37 11.45
CA VAL A 303 4.95 10.00 12.74
C VAL A 303 3.82 9.30 13.51
N CYS A 304 3.05 8.44 12.83
CA CYS A 304 1.93 7.71 13.40
C CYS A 304 2.37 6.96 14.67
N PRO A 305 1.67 7.12 15.81
CA PRO A 305 2.03 6.43 17.05
C PRO A 305 2.11 4.92 16.93
N TRP A 306 1.33 4.34 16.01
CA TRP A 306 1.33 2.91 15.73
C TRP A 306 2.60 2.44 15.02
N SER A 307 3.22 3.29 14.21
CA SER A 307 4.46 2.97 13.48
C SER A 307 5.71 3.09 14.35
N ARG A 308 5.61 3.66 15.55
CA ARG A 308 6.75 3.83 16.45
C ARG A 308 7.13 2.48 17.11
N PRO A 309 8.37 2.00 16.95
CA PRO A 309 8.81 0.75 17.56
C PRO A 309 8.54 0.72 19.08
N GLY A 310 7.93 -0.37 19.55
CA GLY A 310 7.59 -0.58 20.96
C GLY A 310 6.36 0.19 21.49
N VAL A 311 5.68 1.00 20.65
CA VAL A 311 4.50 1.77 21.09
C VAL A 311 3.18 1.04 20.83
N ALA A 312 3.06 0.33 19.71
CA ALA A 312 1.80 -0.27 19.26
C ALA A 312 1.16 -1.21 20.31
N ASN A 313 1.92 -2.12 20.90
CA ASN A 313 1.42 -3.04 21.94
C ASN A 313 0.79 -2.29 23.13
N ASN A 314 1.42 -1.20 23.57
CA ASN A 314 0.91 -0.38 24.67
C ASN A 314 -0.38 0.35 24.28
N LEU A 315 -0.51 0.77 23.01
CA LEU A 315 -1.74 1.37 22.49
C LEU A 315 -2.88 0.34 22.44
N VAL A 316 -2.63 -0.87 21.90
CA VAL A 316 -3.63 -1.95 21.88
C VAL A 316 -4.15 -2.23 23.30
N GLN A 317 -3.26 -2.40 24.27
CA GLN A 317 -3.67 -2.67 25.66
C GLN A 317 -4.49 -1.53 26.26
N LYS A 318 -4.10 -0.27 26.01
CA LYS A 318 -4.85 0.91 26.49
C LYS A 318 -6.24 1.00 25.88
N LEU A 319 -6.36 0.73 24.57
CA LEU A 319 -7.64 0.76 23.86
C LEU A 319 -8.55 -0.37 24.31
N ALA A 320 -8.01 -1.59 24.48
CA ALA A 320 -8.77 -2.73 25.00
C ALA A 320 -9.35 -2.44 26.41
N ARG A 321 -8.57 -1.80 27.30
CA ARG A 321 -9.05 -1.36 28.62
C ARG A 321 -10.19 -0.36 28.54
N LYS A 322 -10.13 0.61 27.61
CA LYS A 322 -11.20 1.60 27.40
C LYS A 322 -12.48 0.98 26.84
N ARG A 323 -12.39 -0.08 26.03
CA ARG A 323 -13.57 -0.75 25.47
C ARG A 323 -14.35 -1.56 26.50
N ASN A 324 -13.67 -2.01 27.55
CA ASN A 324 -14.24 -2.84 28.61
C ASN A 324 -14.63 -2.05 29.88
N ALA A 325 -14.45 -0.72 29.86
CA ALA A 325 -14.77 0.21 30.95
C ALA A 325 -16.01 1.01 30.59
#